data_AF-A0A365TCH4-F1
#
_entry.id   AF-A0A365TCH4-F1
#
_cell.length_a   1.000
_cell.length_b   1.000
_cell.length_c   1.000
_cell.angle_alpha   90.00
_cell.angle_beta   90.00
_cell.angle_gamma   90.00
#
_symmetry.space_group_name_H-M   'P 1'
#
loop_
_entity.id
_entity.type
_entity.pdbx_description
1 polymer ?
#
loop_
_entity_poly.entity_id
_entity_poly.type
_entity_poly.pdbx_seq_one_letter_code
_entity_poly.pdbx_strand_id
1 'polypeptide(L)'
;MVVPLGHVESQVSAGVVQFVGAGLLAVSSSIFAVYALRNRQLDRLESQRPFWRYLTLLGVAGTTHGLTGMLGAAVHARSLVALSHAALLFATVFLAFAMRELYYNSVLAPPPEDRDVSLARLRRIETGFVGVILVELVVVLLIDQGAVAALVKGAGSLAFATYGVVFAERLESSTRGTSVDTLRRHLVPVLVCAGLLGVADLATLFGVGHVVARSVQSVFVVMVGAFLLTASIRLQQNVHGLSTPE
;
A
#
# COMPACT_ATOMS: atom_id res chain seq x y z
N MET A 1 43.66 5.91 -3.41
CA MET A 1 42.44 5.20 -2.96
C MET A 1 41.77 4.66 -4.22
N VAL A 2 42.05 3.40 -4.59
CA VAL A 2 41.53 2.79 -5.82
C VAL A 2 40.20 2.15 -5.44
N VAL A 3 39.09 2.74 -5.87
CA VAL A 3 37.78 2.08 -5.75
C VAL A 3 37.78 0.92 -6.75
N PRO A 4 37.59 -0.34 -6.31
CA PRO A 4 37.55 -1.46 -7.23
C PRO A 4 36.37 -1.30 -8.19
N LEU A 5 36.62 -1.42 -9.50
CA LEU A 5 35.62 -1.22 -10.57
C LEU A 5 34.33 -2.03 -10.35
N GLY A 6 34.45 -3.23 -9.77
CA GLY A 6 33.29 -4.08 -9.44
C GLY A 6 32.34 -3.48 -8.39
N HIS A 7 32.80 -2.59 -7.50
CA HIS A 7 31.91 -1.89 -6.57
C HIS A 7 31.07 -0.83 -7.29
N VAL A 8 31.65 -0.13 -8.27
CA VAL A 8 30.95 0.92 -9.03
C VAL A 8 29.85 0.31 -9.90
N GLU A 9 30.14 -0.78 -10.62
CA GLU A 9 29.13 -1.48 -11.45
C GLU A 9 27.96 -2.02 -10.62
N SER A 10 28.23 -2.59 -9.44
CA SER A 10 27.19 -3.11 -8.54
C SER A 10 26.26 -2.00 -8.01
N GLN A 11 26.81 -0.83 -7.72
CA GLN A 11 26.04 0.32 -7.24
C GLN A 11 25.17 0.95 -8.33
N VAL A 12 25.70 1.08 -9.55
CA VAL A 12 24.95 1.58 -10.71
C VAL A 12 23.79 0.63 -11.03
N SER A 13 24.04 -0.68 -11.05
CA SER A 13 23.01 -1.69 -11.28
C SER A 13 21.88 -1.61 -10.24
N ALA A 14 22.22 -1.50 -8.95
CA ALA A 14 21.25 -1.38 -7.88
C ALA A 14 20.40 -0.10 -7.98
N GLY A 15 21.02 1.04 -8.32
CA GLY A 15 20.31 2.31 -8.50
C GLY A 15 19.32 2.28 -9.68
N VAL A 16 19.71 1.67 -10.80
CA VAL A 16 18.82 1.49 -11.95
C VAL A 16 17.62 0.61 -11.61
N VAL A 17 17.86 -0.52 -10.93
CA VAL A 17 16.76 -1.43 -10.52
C VAL A 17 15.79 -0.72 -9.58
N GLN A 18 16.30 0.06 -8.62
CA GLN A 18 15.46 0.84 -7.71
C GLN A 18 14.64 1.90 -8.46
N PHE A 19 15.27 2.64 -9.38
CA PHE A 19 14.59 3.66 -10.18
C PHE A 19 13.48 3.06 -11.06
N VAL A 20 13.78 1.97 -11.76
CA VAL A 20 12.82 1.27 -12.63
C VAL A 20 11.69 0.67 -11.82
N GLY A 21 11.98 0.02 -10.69
CA GLY A 21 10.96 -0.53 -9.80
C GLY A 21 10.04 0.54 -9.22
N ALA A 22 10.63 1.65 -8.75
CA ALA A 22 9.86 2.79 -8.25
C ALA A 22 8.99 3.43 -9.34
N GLY A 23 9.50 3.54 -10.56
CA GLY A 23 8.75 4.01 -11.73
C GLY A 23 7.59 3.09 -12.11
N LEU A 24 7.81 1.78 -12.12
CA LEU A 24 6.76 0.79 -12.34
C LEU A 24 5.66 0.93 -11.29
N LEU A 25 6.03 1.04 -10.01
CA LEU A 25 5.06 1.24 -8.93
C LEU A 25 4.29 2.55 -9.10
N ALA A 26 4.97 3.65 -9.44
CA ALA A 26 4.33 4.94 -9.63
C ALA A 26 3.29 4.90 -10.76
N VAL A 27 3.64 4.32 -11.90
CA VAL A 27 2.74 4.18 -13.05
C VAL A 27 1.57 3.25 -12.73
N SER A 28 1.83 2.04 -12.21
CA SER A 28 0.77 1.09 -11.86
C SER A 28 -0.19 1.65 -10.81
N SER A 29 0.33 2.33 -9.78
CA SER A 29 -0.50 2.94 -8.73
C SER A 29 -1.34 4.10 -9.27
N SER A 30 -0.80 4.87 -10.22
CA SER A 30 -1.53 5.97 -10.85
C SER A 30 -2.68 5.46 -11.70
N ILE A 31 -2.43 4.44 -12.52
CA ILE A 31 -3.46 3.76 -13.31
C ILE A 31 -4.54 3.19 -12.39
N PHE A 32 -4.12 2.50 -11.31
CA PHE A 32 -5.03 1.97 -10.30
C PHE A 32 -5.90 3.07 -9.68
N ALA A 33 -5.29 4.20 -9.28
CA ALA A 33 -6.00 5.34 -8.69
C ALA A 33 -7.06 5.91 -9.64
N VAL A 34 -6.73 6.06 -10.92
CA VAL A 34 -7.65 6.58 -11.95
C VAL A 34 -8.86 5.65 -12.11
N TYR A 35 -8.64 4.34 -12.24
CA TYR A 35 -9.76 3.41 -12.36
C TYR A 35 -10.57 3.28 -11.07
N ALA A 36 -9.93 3.32 -9.90
CA ALA A 36 -10.65 3.35 -8.62
C ALA A 36 -11.54 4.60 -8.50
N LEU A 37 -11.03 5.77 -8.92
CA LEU A 37 -11.80 7.01 -8.94
C LEU A 37 -12.97 6.95 -9.92
N ARG A 38 -12.77 6.38 -11.12
CA ARG A 38 -13.85 6.19 -12.08
C ARG A 38 -14.93 5.25 -11.55
N ASN A 39 -14.54 4.13 -10.93
CA ASN A 39 -15.50 3.25 -10.25
C ASN A 39 -16.29 4.00 -9.18
N ARG A 40 -15.64 4.83 -8.36
CA ARG A 40 -16.32 5.68 -7.36
C ARG A 40 -17.38 6.60 -7.97
N GLN A 41 -17.11 7.15 -9.15
CA GLN A 41 -18.00 8.10 -9.82
C GLN A 41 -19.18 7.42 -10.51
N LEU A 42 -18.96 6.22 -11.05
CA LEU A 42 -19.97 5.45 -11.79
C LEU A 42 -20.84 4.56 -10.90
N ASP A 43 -20.30 4.11 -9.77
CA ASP A 43 -21.02 3.25 -8.85
C ASP A 43 -22.18 3.98 -8.17
N ARG A 44 -23.38 3.40 -8.28
CA ARG A 44 -24.63 3.96 -7.76
C ARG A 44 -24.90 3.52 -6.32
N LEU A 45 -24.18 2.52 -5.81
CA LEU A 45 -24.36 2.00 -4.46
C LEU A 45 -23.63 2.88 -3.44
N GLU A 46 -24.40 3.66 -2.66
CA GLU A 46 -23.83 4.57 -1.66
C GLU A 46 -23.00 3.85 -0.59
N SER A 47 -23.36 2.59 -0.28
CA SER A 47 -22.64 1.74 0.68
C SER A 47 -21.21 1.43 0.25
N GLN A 48 -20.91 1.40 -1.05
CA GLN A 48 -19.58 1.08 -1.59
C GLN A 48 -18.69 2.31 -1.80
N ARG A 49 -19.22 3.53 -1.65
CA ARG A 49 -18.42 4.76 -1.81
C ARG A 49 -17.17 4.83 -0.91
N PRO A 50 -17.21 4.45 0.39
CA PRO A 50 -16.02 4.44 1.24
C PRO A 50 -14.93 3.48 0.73
N PHE A 51 -15.34 2.31 0.26
CA PHE A 51 -14.44 1.30 -0.31
C PHE A 51 -13.66 1.88 -1.50
N TRP A 52 -14.35 2.46 -2.48
CA TRP A 52 -13.71 3.08 -3.63
C TRP A 52 -12.81 4.25 -3.25
N ARG A 53 -13.22 5.06 -2.26
CA ARG A 53 -12.40 6.15 -1.73
C ARG A 53 -11.06 5.63 -1.18
N TYR A 54 -11.06 4.56 -0.39
CA TYR A 54 -9.82 3.99 0.13
C TYR A 54 -8.93 3.42 -0.98
N LEU A 55 -9.50 2.81 -2.02
CA LEU A 55 -8.72 2.36 -3.17
C LEU A 55 -8.10 3.53 -3.95
N THR A 56 -8.82 4.63 -4.14
CA THR A 56 -8.24 5.84 -4.75
C THR A 56 -7.10 6.39 -3.89
N LEU A 57 -7.30 6.49 -2.57
CA LEU A 57 -6.27 6.98 -1.65
C LEU A 57 -5.04 6.06 -1.60
N LEU A 58 -5.23 4.74 -1.66
CA LEU A 58 -4.17 3.75 -1.84
C LEU A 58 -3.37 4.05 -3.12
N GLY A 59 -4.04 4.22 -4.25
CA GLY A 59 -3.37 4.51 -5.52
C GLY A 59 -2.57 5.82 -5.46
N VAL A 60 -3.14 6.88 -4.88
CA VAL A 60 -2.43 8.17 -4.68
C VAL A 60 -1.19 7.98 -3.79
N ALA A 61 -1.33 7.31 -2.65
CA ALA A 61 -0.22 7.06 -1.74
C ALA A 61 0.87 6.17 -2.38
N GLY A 62 0.48 5.15 -3.13
CA GLY A 62 1.39 4.31 -3.91
C GLY A 62 2.13 5.10 -4.99
N THR A 63 1.46 6.01 -5.69
CA THR A 63 2.09 6.93 -6.64
C THR A 63 3.10 7.83 -5.95
N THR A 64 2.76 8.42 -4.79
CA THR A 64 3.69 9.23 -4.00
C THR A 64 4.91 8.43 -3.55
N HIS A 65 4.72 7.19 -3.09
CA HIS A 65 5.82 6.30 -2.71
C HIS A 65 6.74 5.98 -3.90
N GLY A 66 6.17 5.65 -5.07
CA GLY A 66 6.94 5.41 -6.29
C GLY A 66 7.71 6.64 -6.78
N LEU A 67 7.06 7.82 -6.84
CA LEU A 67 7.71 9.06 -7.26
C LEU A 67 8.84 9.49 -6.31
N THR A 68 8.61 9.39 -5.00
CA THR A 68 9.66 9.67 -4.01
C THR A 68 10.82 8.68 -4.10
N GLY A 69 10.54 7.40 -4.42
CA GLY A 69 11.57 6.40 -4.69
C GLY A 69 12.41 6.71 -5.93
N MET A 70 11.78 7.17 -7.03
CA MET A 70 12.49 7.61 -8.23
C MET A 70 13.36 8.83 -7.95
N LEU A 71 12.81 9.84 -7.29
CA LEU A 71 13.55 11.05 -6.92
C LEU A 71 14.68 10.73 -5.93
N GLY A 72 14.45 9.82 -5.00
CA GLY A 72 15.44 9.34 -4.04
C GLY A 72 16.64 8.64 -4.69
N ALA A 73 16.44 8.00 -5.85
CA ALA A 73 17.54 7.41 -6.61
C ALA A 73 18.48 8.47 -7.22
N ALA A 74 17.98 9.69 -7.49
CA ALA A 74 18.77 10.80 -8.01
C ALA A 74 19.26 11.76 -6.91
N VAL A 75 18.44 12.00 -5.89
CA VAL A 75 18.66 13.01 -4.84
C VAL A 75 18.45 12.39 -3.47
N HIS A 76 19.51 12.36 -2.66
CA HIS A 76 19.42 11.92 -1.27
C HIS A 76 18.95 13.07 -0.39
N ALA A 77 17.63 13.21 -0.23
CA ALA A 77 17.01 14.19 0.66
C ALA A 77 16.20 13.51 1.76
N ARG A 78 16.39 13.97 3.00
CA ARG A 78 15.68 13.45 4.18
C ARG A 78 14.16 13.56 4.06
N SER A 79 13.67 14.65 3.45
CA SER A 79 12.25 14.87 3.20
C SER A 79 11.65 13.81 2.26
N LEU A 80 12.41 13.36 1.26
CA LEU A 80 11.97 12.31 0.34
C LEU A 80 11.83 10.97 1.05
N VAL A 81 12.77 10.63 1.93
CA VAL A 81 12.72 9.39 2.73
C VAL A 81 11.51 9.41 3.67
N ALA A 82 11.32 10.50 4.41
CA ALA A 82 10.19 10.66 5.32
C ALA A 82 8.85 10.55 4.58
N LEU A 83 8.72 11.24 3.44
CA LEU A 83 7.53 11.21 2.61
C LEU A 83 7.28 9.82 2.01
N SER A 84 8.34 9.13 1.58
CA SER A 84 8.27 7.77 1.05
C SER A 84 7.76 6.79 2.11
N HIS A 85 8.27 6.85 3.34
CA HIS A 85 7.82 6.00 4.45
C HIS A 85 6.35 6.22 4.80
N ALA A 86 5.95 7.49 4.96
CA ALA A 86 4.56 7.84 5.24
C ALA A 86 3.63 7.39 4.10
N ALA A 87 4.04 7.58 2.85
CA ALA A 87 3.28 7.15 1.68
C ALA A 87 3.06 5.63 1.64
N LEU A 88 4.08 4.83 1.98
CA LEU A 88 3.95 3.37 2.09
C LEU A 88 2.96 2.96 3.19
N LEU A 89 3.05 3.60 4.36
CA LEU A 89 2.13 3.35 5.48
C LEU A 89 0.70 3.74 5.12
N PHE A 90 0.52 4.89 4.48
CA PHE A 90 -0.78 5.33 3.96
C PHE A 90 -1.35 4.34 2.94
N ALA A 91 -0.55 3.89 1.98
CA ALA A 91 -0.96 2.88 1.01
C ALA A 91 -1.43 1.60 1.74
N THR A 92 -0.63 1.10 2.68
CA THR A 92 -0.92 -0.14 3.40
C THR A 92 -2.18 -0.01 4.27
N VAL A 93 -2.33 1.08 5.02
CA VAL A 93 -3.50 1.28 5.90
C VAL A 93 -4.78 1.52 5.10
N PHE A 94 -4.72 2.27 3.99
CA PHE A 94 -5.90 2.48 3.15
C PHE A 94 -6.34 1.19 2.48
N LEU A 95 -5.41 0.34 2.05
CA LEU A 95 -5.76 -0.99 1.55
C LEU A 95 -6.40 -1.85 2.64
N ALA A 96 -5.88 -1.79 3.87
CA ALA A 96 -6.46 -2.50 5.00
C ALA A 96 -7.88 -2.00 5.35
N PHE A 97 -8.13 -0.69 5.29
CA PHE A 97 -9.46 -0.11 5.44
C PHE A 97 -10.40 -0.51 4.30
N ALA A 98 -9.91 -0.57 3.06
CA ALA A 98 -10.70 -1.05 1.93
C ALA A 98 -11.17 -2.50 2.16
N MET A 99 -10.29 -3.40 2.61
CA MET A 99 -10.67 -4.78 2.94
C MET A 99 -11.73 -4.86 4.04
N ARG A 100 -11.60 -4.01 5.07
CA ARG A 100 -12.59 -3.94 6.14
C ARG A 100 -13.95 -3.43 5.68
N GLU A 101 -13.99 -2.35 4.89
CA GLU A 101 -15.24 -1.83 4.34
C GLU A 101 -15.92 -2.87 3.44
N LEU A 102 -15.13 -3.62 2.68
CA LEU A 102 -15.65 -4.71 1.84
C LEU A 102 -16.30 -5.82 2.69
N TYR A 103 -15.68 -6.18 3.82
CA TYR A 103 -16.27 -7.12 4.78
C TYR A 103 -17.58 -6.61 5.38
N TYR A 104 -17.62 -5.37 5.88
CA TYR A 104 -18.83 -4.82 6.52
C TYR A 104 -19.98 -4.52 5.56
N ASN A 105 -19.71 -4.46 4.25
CA ASN A 105 -20.71 -4.33 3.19
C ASN A 105 -21.12 -5.69 2.59
N SER A 106 -20.55 -6.80 3.06
CA SER A 106 -20.94 -8.14 2.61
C SER A 106 -22.22 -8.63 3.30
N VAL A 107 -22.93 -9.58 2.68
CA VAL A 107 -24.23 -10.11 3.14
C VAL A 107 -24.17 -10.74 4.54
N LEU A 108 -23.00 -11.22 4.95
CA LEU A 108 -22.76 -11.84 6.27
C LEU A 108 -22.18 -10.87 7.31
N ALA A 109 -22.10 -9.57 6.99
CA ALA A 109 -21.70 -8.59 7.98
C ALA A 109 -22.71 -8.61 9.16
N PRO A 110 -22.23 -8.65 10.42
CA PRO A 110 -23.13 -8.58 11.57
C PRO A 110 -24.06 -7.37 11.43
N PRO A 111 -25.36 -7.51 11.75
CA PRO A 111 -26.27 -6.39 11.76
C PRO A 111 -25.70 -5.30 12.68
N PRO A 112 -25.99 -4.01 12.44
CA PRO A 112 -25.34 -2.89 13.14
C PRO A 112 -25.37 -2.99 14.66
N GLU A 113 -26.40 -3.65 15.20
CA GLU A 113 -26.66 -3.87 16.62
C GLU A 113 -25.75 -4.93 17.25
N ASP A 114 -25.28 -5.92 16.47
CA ASP A 114 -24.40 -7.02 16.91
C ASP A 114 -22.92 -6.74 16.61
N ARG A 115 -22.57 -5.54 16.15
CA ARG A 115 -21.18 -5.18 15.87
C ARG A 115 -20.45 -4.85 17.18
N ASP A 116 -19.38 -5.59 17.47
CA ASP A 116 -18.46 -5.32 18.59
C ASP A 116 -17.94 -3.86 18.63
N VAL A 117 -17.89 -3.21 17.47
CA VAL A 117 -17.38 -1.85 17.30
C VAL A 117 -18.33 -1.01 16.45
N SER A 118 -18.85 0.08 17.03
CA SER A 118 -19.70 1.02 16.29
C SER A 118 -18.93 1.76 15.18
N LEU A 119 -19.63 2.12 14.09
CA LEU A 119 -19.04 2.84 12.95
C LEU A 119 -18.36 4.16 13.36
N ALA A 120 -18.93 4.87 14.33
CA ALA A 120 -18.35 6.12 14.85
C ALA A 120 -17.03 5.90 15.62
N ARG A 121 -16.90 4.76 16.31
CA ARG A 121 -15.64 4.37 16.95
C ARG A 121 -14.62 3.94 15.90
N LEU A 122 -15.05 3.22 14.87
CA LEU A 122 -14.24 2.79 13.73
C LEU A 122 -13.62 3.98 12.99
N ARG A 123 -14.41 5.01 12.65
CA ARG A 123 -13.91 6.24 12.00
C ARG A 123 -12.94 7.03 12.88
N ARG A 124 -13.12 7.01 14.21
CA ARG A 124 -12.16 7.61 15.15
C ARG A 124 -10.83 6.85 15.13
N ILE A 125 -10.87 5.52 15.10
CA ILE A 125 -9.68 4.67 14.99
C ILE A 125 -8.96 4.94 13.67
N GLU A 126 -9.68 5.05 12.55
CA GLU A 126 -9.09 5.43 11.26
C GLU A 126 -8.35 6.77 11.32
N THR A 127 -9.01 7.78 11.91
CA THR A 127 -8.42 9.12 12.09
C THR A 127 -7.19 9.04 12.99
N GLY A 128 -7.22 8.20 14.03
CA GLY A 128 -6.09 7.93 14.90
C GLY A 128 -4.90 7.34 14.14
N PHE A 129 -5.11 6.32 13.31
CA PHE A 129 -4.04 5.73 12.51
C PHE A 129 -3.44 6.71 11.50
N VAL A 130 -4.29 7.50 10.82
CA VAL A 130 -3.81 8.58 9.94
C VAL A 130 -2.98 9.59 10.74
N GLY A 131 -3.46 9.98 11.93
CA GLY A 131 -2.74 10.87 12.84
C GLY A 131 -1.37 10.30 13.25
N VAL A 132 -1.28 9.01 13.58
CA VAL A 132 -0.01 8.35 13.93
C VAL A 132 0.97 8.40 12.76
N ILE A 133 0.53 8.12 11.54
CA ILE A 133 1.41 8.19 10.35
C ILE A 133 1.87 9.63 10.09
N LEU A 134 1.01 10.64 10.32
CA LEU A 134 1.39 12.05 10.20
C LEU A 134 2.39 12.47 11.29
N VAL A 135 2.20 12.01 12.53
CA VAL A 135 3.15 12.25 13.61
C VAL A 135 4.49 11.61 13.29
N GLU A 136 4.50 10.37 12.80
CA GLU A 136 5.71 9.70 12.33
C GLU A 136 6.41 10.51 11.23
N LEU A 137 5.68 10.99 10.22
CA LEU A 137 6.23 11.85 9.16
C LEU A 137 6.95 13.07 9.75
N VAL A 138 6.32 13.77 10.70
CA VAL A 138 6.91 14.94 11.37
C VAL A 138 8.12 14.54 12.22
N VAL A 139 8.04 13.45 12.96
CA VAL A 139 9.15 12.93 13.79
C VAL A 139 10.36 12.60 12.92
N VAL A 140 10.17 11.90 11.79
CA VAL A 140 11.28 11.55 10.88
C VAL A 140 11.88 12.81 10.23
N LEU A 141 11.06 13.83 9.96
CA LEU A 141 11.54 15.12 9.44
C LEU A 141 12.37 15.91 10.46
N LEU A 142 12.02 15.83 11.75
CA LEU A 142 12.64 16.64 12.81
C LEU A 142 13.78 15.90 13.53
N ILE A 143 13.64 14.60 13.78
CA ILE A 143 14.57 13.76 14.56
C ILE A 143 15.31 12.77 13.64
N ASP A 144 16.65 12.85 13.60
CA ASP A 144 17.49 12.00 12.74
C ASP A 144 17.73 10.62 13.37
N GLN A 145 16.64 9.87 13.59
CA GLN A 145 16.68 8.53 14.19
C GLN A 145 16.18 7.47 13.21
N GLY A 146 17.02 7.14 12.23
CA GLY A 146 16.71 6.14 11.20
C GLY A 146 16.29 4.78 11.73
N ALA A 147 16.85 4.32 12.86
CA ALA A 147 16.48 3.04 13.46
C ALA A 147 15.05 3.04 14.03
N VAL A 148 14.65 4.12 14.72
CA VAL A 148 13.28 4.26 15.25
C VAL A 148 12.30 4.40 14.10
N ALA A 149 12.62 5.20 13.08
CA ALA A 149 11.80 5.34 11.89
C ALA A 149 11.59 3.99 11.18
N ALA A 150 12.66 3.18 11.03
CA ALA A 150 12.57 1.84 10.46
C ALA A 150 11.69 0.92 11.30
N LEU A 151 11.81 0.95 12.63
CA LEU A 151 10.96 0.19 13.56
C LEU A 151 9.50 0.56 13.45
N VAL A 152 9.16 1.85 13.49
CA VAL A 152 7.77 2.31 13.40
C VAL A 152 7.19 1.96 12.03
N LYS A 153 7.92 2.23 10.94
CA LYS A 153 7.50 1.85 9.59
C LYS A 153 7.28 0.34 9.45
N GLY A 154 8.24 -0.46 9.89
CA GLY A 154 8.17 -1.92 9.79
C GLY A 154 7.04 -2.51 10.63
N ALA A 155 6.91 -2.09 11.89
CA ALA A 155 5.85 -2.54 12.77
C ALA A 155 4.47 -2.06 12.29
N GLY A 156 4.36 -0.82 11.83
CA GLY A 156 3.14 -0.23 11.29
C GLY A 156 2.68 -0.96 10.02
N SER A 157 3.57 -1.13 9.04
CA SER A 157 3.29 -1.87 7.81
C SER A 157 2.85 -3.30 8.11
N LEU A 158 3.52 -4.00 9.04
CA LEU A 158 3.13 -5.35 9.42
C LEU A 158 1.75 -5.37 10.09
N ALA A 159 1.51 -4.49 11.07
CA ALA A 159 0.24 -4.41 11.78
C ALA A 159 -0.93 -4.11 10.83
N PHE A 160 -0.77 -3.16 9.91
CA PHE A 160 -1.79 -2.82 8.91
C PHE A 160 -2.02 -3.94 7.90
N ALA A 161 -0.95 -4.60 7.44
CA ALA A 161 -1.06 -5.75 6.55
C ALA A 161 -1.80 -6.91 7.23
N THR A 162 -1.42 -7.27 8.47
CA THR A 162 -2.11 -8.31 9.24
C THR A 162 -3.58 -7.95 9.45
N TYR A 163 -3.87 -6.70 9.83
CA TYR A 163 -5.25 -6.23 9.99
C TYR A 163 -6.07 -6.44 8.71
N GLY A 164 -5.58 -5.99 7.55
CA GLY A 164 -6.30 -6.15 6.29
C GLY A 164 -6.41 -7.60 5.82
N VAL A 165 -5.41 -8.46 6.08
CA VAL A 165 -5.46 -9.90 5.78
C VAL A 165 -6.53 -10.59 6.61
N VAL A 166 -6.63 -10.31 7.91
CA VAL A 166 -7.68 -10.88 8.77
C VAL A 166 -9.08 -10.54 8.23
N PHE A 167 -9.31 -9.30 7.77
CA PHE A 167 -10.58 -8.95 7.13
C PHE A 167 -10.78 -9.63 5.78
N ALA A 168 -9.72 -9.81 4.99
CA ALA A 168 -9.79 -10.54 3.72
C ALA A 168 -10.11 -12.04 3.93
N GLU A 169 -9.61 -12.67 4.99
CA GLU A 169 -9.94 -14.06 5.33
C GLU A 169 -11.39 -14.20 5.76
N ARG A 170 -11.88 -13.29 6.62
CA ARG A 170 -13.31 -13.25 7.02
C ARG A 170 -14.25 -13.00 5.84
N LEU A 171 -13.78 -12.28 4.84
CA LEU A 171 -14.52 -12.07 3.59
C LEU A 171 -14.56 -13.35 2.74
N GLU A 172 -13.50 -14.18 2.75
CA GLU A 172 -13.45 -15.44 2.01
C GLU A 172 -14.57 -16.39 2.40
N SER A 173 -14.75 -16.59 3.71
CA SER A 173 -15.77 -17.50 4.23
C SER A 173 -17.17 -17.06 3.84
N SER A 174 -17.33 -15.79 3.43
CA SER A 174 -18.60 -15.12 3.29
C SER A 174 -19.03 -14.83 1.84
N THR A 175 -18.10 -14.81 0.88
CA THR A 175 -18.37 -14.30 -0.48
C THR A 175 -17.78 -15.13 -1.63
N ARG A 176 -17.45 -16.41 -1.39
CA ARG A 176 -16.94 -17.33 -2.43
C ARG A 176 -17.82 -17.29 -3.68
N GLY A 177 -17.20 -16.98 -4.83
CA GLY A 177 -17.87 -16.98 -6.15
C GLY A 177 -18.45 -15.64 -6.59
N THR A 178 -18.34 -14.58 -5.79
CA THR A 178 -18.81 -13.22 -6.17
C THR A 178 -17.72 -12.38 -6.83
N SER A 179 -18.11 -11.29 -7.51
CA SER A 179 -17.18 -10.27 -8.03
C SER A 179 -16.27 -9.69 -6.94
N VAL A 180 -16.78 -9.60 -5.71
CA VAL A 180 -16.07 -9.17 -4.50
C VAL A 180 -14.92 -10.13 -4.13
N ASP A 181 -15.12 -11.45 -4.23
CA ASP A 181 -14.03 -12.43 -4.00
C ASP A 181 -12.93 -12.28 -5.06
N THR A 182 -13.29 -11.96 -6.29
CA THR A 182 -12.30 -11.73 -7.35
C THR A 182 -11.44 -10.51 -7.03
N LEU A 183 -12.03 -9.39 -6.63
CA LEU A 183 -11.28 -8.17 -6.30
C LEU A 183 -10.35 -8.40 -5.09
N ARG A 184 -10.85 -9.06 -4.05
CA ARG A 184 -10.07 -9.48 -2.87
C ARG A 184 -8.82 -10.26 -3.26
N ARG A 185 -8.94 -11.28 -4.12
CA ARG A 185 -7.81 -12.12 -4.56
C ARG A 185 -6.67 -11.33 -5.22
N HIS A 186 -6.98 -10.20 -5.85
CA HIS A 186 -5.95 -9.35 -6.48
C HIS A 186 -5.36 -8.35 -5.48
N LEU A 187 -6.10 -7.98 -4.43
CA LEU A 187 -5.69 -7.00 -3.42
C LEU A 187 -4.92 -7.61 -2.25
N VAL A 188 -5.17 -8.87 -1.88
CA VAL A 188 -4.41 -9.57 -0.81
C VAL A 188 -2.91 -9.64 -1.12
N PRO A 189 -2.46 -10.04 -2.33
CA PRO A 189 -1.03 -10.06 -2.66
C PRO A 189 -0.39 -8.68 -2.56
N VAL A 190 -1.10 -7.62 -2.96
CA VAL A 190 -0.64 -6.22 -2.81
C VAL A 190 -0.41 -5.90 -1.34
N LEU A 191 -1.36 -6.25 -0.47
CA LEU A 191 -1.29 -5.98 0.96
C LEU A 191 -0.12 -6.72 1.63
N VAL A 192 0.05 -8.01 1.32
CA VAL A 192 1.14 -8.81 1.86
C VAL A 192 2.49 -8.26 1.40
N CYS A 193 2.65 -7.93 0.12
CA CYS A 193 3.90 -7.38 -0.39
C CYS A 193 4.19 -5.98 0.17
N ALA A 194 3.19 -5.12 0.34
CA ALA A 194 3.36 -3.81 0.97
C ALA A 194 3.77 -3.93 2.44
N GLY A 195 3.18 -4.88 3.17
CA GLY A 195 3.58 -5.22 4.54
C GLY A 195 5.04 -5.66 4.62
N LEU A 196 5.44 -6.63 3.79
CA LEU A 196 6.82 -7.13 3.73
C LEU A 196 7.83 -6.07 3.28
N LEU A 197 7.44 -5.19 2.34
CA LEU A 197 8.24 -4.05 1.93
C LEU A 197 8.53 -3.11 3.10
N GLY A 198 7.55 -2.87 3.98
CA GLY A 198 7.75 -2.08 5.19
C GLY A 198 8.74 -2.72 6.17
N VAL A 199 8.69 -4.04 6.31
CA VAL A 199 9.57 -4.83 7.20
C VAL A 199 10.99 -4.97 6.66
N ALA A 200 11.20 -4.84 5.34
CA ALA A 200 12.49 -5.10 4.71
C ALA A 200 13.66 -4.26 5.28
N ASP A 201 13.39 -3.04 5.76
CA ASP A 201 14.42 -2.21 6.42
C ASP A 201 14.85 -2.78 7.79
N LEU A 202 13.97 -3.52 8.48
CA LEU A 202 14.29 -4.12 9.78
C LEU A 202 15.39 -5.18 9.67
N ALA A 203 15.54 -5.82 8.51
CA ALA A 203 16.60 -6.80 8.27
C ALA A 203 17.99 -6.21 8.59
N THR A 204 18.21 -4.92 8.28
CA THR A 204 19.48 -4.25 8.57
C THR A 204 19.77 -4.12 10.06
N LEU A 205 18.74 -3.99 10.90
CA LEU A 205 18.86 -3.95 12.36
C LEU A 205 19.27 -5.31 12.94
N PHE A 206 18.96 -6.41 12.23
CA PHE A 206 19.33 -7.77 12.61
C PHE A 206 20.66 -8.23 11.96
N GLY A 207 21.45 -7.30 11.42
CA GLY A 207 22.77 -7.60 10.85
C GLY A 207 22.76 -8.10 9.40
N VAL A 208 21.61 -8.03 8.71
CA VAL A 208 21.57 -8.31 7.26
C VAL A 208 22.26 -7.17 6.50
N GLY A 209 23.10 -7.53 5.53
CA GLY A 209 23.81 -6.55 4.71
C GLY A 209 22.86 -5.61 3.95
N HIS A 210 23.22 -4.33 3.88
CA HIS A 210 22.39 -3.28 3.25
C HIS A 210 22.07 -3.58 1.78
N VAL A 211 22.98 -4.25 1.07
CA VAL A 211 22.79 -4.67 -0.31
C VAL A 211 21.62 -5.65 -0.42
N VAL A 212 21.58 -6.67 0.45
CA VAL A 212 20.52 -7.68 0.46
C VAL A 212 19.18 -7.05 0.82
N ALA A 213 19.14 -6.19 1.84
CA ALA A 213 17.92 -5.47 2.22
C ALA A 213 17.37 -4.62 1.06
N ARG A 214 18.22 -3.89 0.33
CA ARG A 214 17.82 -3.11 -0.86
C ARG A 214 17.36 -3.98 -2.03
N SER A 215 18.00 -5.13 -2.26
CA SER A 215 17.55 -6.08 -3.28
C SER A 215 16.15 -6.62 -2.95
N VAL A 216 15.92 -6.99 -1.69
CA VAL A 216 14.60 -7.45 -1.21
C VAL A 216 13.54 -6.36 -1.37
N GLN A 217 13.86 -5.11 -1.02
CA GLN A 217 12.96 -3.97 -1.22
C GLN A 217 12.60 -3.79 -2.69
N SER A 218 13.60 -3.80 -3.57
CA SER A 218 13.37 -3.65 -5.01
C SER A 218 12.43 -4.73 -5.54
N VAL A 219 12.61 -5.99 -5.10
CA VAL A 219 11.71 -7.10 -5.46
C VAL A 219 10.28 -6.83 -5.00
N PHE A 220 10.08 -6.46 -3.73
CA PHE A 220 8.73 -6.20 -3.24
C PHE A 220 8.08 -4.98 -3.87
N VAL A 221 8.82 -3.91 -4.15
CA VAL A 221 8.32 -2.74 -4.91
C VAL A 221 7.80 -3.16 -6.28
N VAL A 222 8.58 -3.96 -7.02
CA VAL A 222 8.19 -4.48 -8.33
C VAL A 222 6.95 -5.38 -8.21
N MET A 223 6.90 -6.27 -7.21
CA MET A 223 5.74 -7.15 -6.98
C MET A 223 4.47 -6.36 -6.66
N VAL A 224 4.54 -5.34 -5.79
CA VAL A 224 3.40 -4.45 -5.51
C VAL A 224 2.93 -3.78 -6.78
N GLY A 225 3.85 -3.24 -7.59
CA GLY A 225 3.52 -2.61 -8.88
C GLY A 225 2.86 -3.59 -9.87
N ALA A 226 3.34 -4.82 -9.96
CA ALA A 226 2.77 -5.86 -10.83
C ALA A 226 1.36 -6.27 -10.38
N PHE A 227 1.14 -6.50 -9.08
CA PHE A 227 -0.17 -6.86 -8.56
C PHE A 227 -1.18 -5.73 -8.67
N LEU A 228 -0.76 -4.47 -8.47
CA LEU A 228 -1.62 -3.31 -8.72
C LEU A 228 -2.02 -3.19 -10.19
N LEU A 229 -1.14 -3.54 -11.13
CA LEU A 229 -1.49 -3.58 -12.55
C LEU A 229 -2.56 -4.64 -12.82
N THR A 230 -2.41 -5.85 -12.27
CA THR A 230 -3.44 -6.89 -12.41
C THR A 230 -4.77 -6.47 -11.77
N ALA A 231 -4.74 -5.83 -10.60
CA ALA A 231 -5.93 -5.27 -9.96
C ALA A 231 -6.56 -4.15 -10.80
N SER A 232 -5.74 -3.31 -11.46
CA SER A 232 -6.21 -2.23 -12.34
C SER A 232 -6.98 -2.74 -13.54
N ILE A 233 -6.55 -3.86 -14.15
CA ILE A 233 -7.29 -4.51 -15.24
C ILE A 233 -8.70 -4.90 -14.79
N ARG A 234 -8.85 -5.42 -13.56
CA ARG A 234 -10.17 -5.73 -12.99
C ARG A 234 -11.01 -4.48 -12.74
N LEU A 235 -10.40 -3.41 -12.25
CA LEU A 235 -11.10 -2.12 -12.07
C LEU A 235 -11.57 -1.53 -13.40
N GLN A 236 -10.76 -1.66 -14.45
CA GLN A 236 -11.12 -1.25 -15.80
C GLN A 236 -12.30 -2.06 -16.33
N GLN A 237 -12.29 -3.39 -16.17
CA GLN A 237 -13.42 -4.25 -16.55
C GLN A 237 -14.71 -3.84 -15.83
N ASN A 238 -14.62 -3.50 -14.54
CA ASN A 238 -15.77 -3.03 -13.77
C ASN A 238 -16.31 -1.69 -14.31
N VAL A 239 -15.42 -0.74 -14.61
CA VAL A 239 -15.82 0.55 -15.24
C VAL A 239 -16.54 0.32 -16.56
N HIS A 240 -16.02 -0.57 -17.42
CA HIS A 240 -16.67 -0.86 -18.69
C HIS A 240 -18.09 -1.40 -18.49
N GLY A 241 -18.28 -2.37 -17.59
CA GLY A 241 -19.60 -2.90 -17.26
C GLY A 241 -20.58 -1.87 -16.69
N LEU A 242 -20.09 -0.91 -15.90
CA LEU A 242 -20.92 0.18 -15.36
C LEU A 242 -21.27 1.26 -16.40
N SER A 243 -20.46 1.39 -17.45
CA SER A 243 -20.59 2.45 -18.46
C SER A 243 -21.47 2.09 -19.66
N THR A 244 -21.68 0.80 -19.91
CA THR A 244 -22.58 0.33 -20.97
C THR A 244 -24.01 0.27 -20.43
N PRO A 245 -24.95 1.11 -20.91
CA PRO A 245 -26.36 0.93 -20.58
C PRO A 245 -26.85 -0.36 -21.24
N GLU A 246 -27.46 -1.24 -20.45
CA GLU A 246 -28.36 -2.28 -20.98
C GLU A 246 -29.57 -1.63 -21.67
#